data_AF-A0A353F6N0-F1
#
_entry.id   AF-A0A353F6N0-F1
#
_cell.length_a   1.000
_cell.length_b   1.000
_cell.length_c   1.000
_cell.angle_alpha   90.00
_cell.angle_beta   90.00
_cell.angle_gamma   90.00
#
_symmetry.space_group_name_H-M   'P 1'
#
loop_
_entity.id
_entity.type
_entity.pdbx_description
1 polymer ?
#
loop_
_entity_poly.entity_id
_entity_poly.type
_entity_poly.pdbx_seq_one_letter_code
_entity_poly.pdbx_strand_id
1 'polypeptide(L)'
;MALAGAYPSELLEVLKAETVAYDLPIQIGLGRFSFPLFKKEIDKSRPALLSCMVRVAHKPHLSWPHEVAGVGYCEIDNVKLVGVMDNFFPTDHKETIRWIRQDAFRSILILRPLEKE
;
A
#
# COMPACT_ATOMS: atom_id res chain seq x y z
N MET A 1 9.62 -8.57 15.32
CA MET A 1 8.84 -9.62 14.63
C MET A 1 9.08 -9.47 13.14
N ALA A 2 9.27 -10.56 12.37
CA ALA A 2 9.40 -10.45 10.93
C ALA A 2 8.01 -10.25 10.32
N LEU A 3 7.74 -9.07 9.74
CA LEU A 3 6.47 -8.75 9.07
C LEU A 3 6.39 -9.32 7.64
N ALA A 4 7.49 -9.91 7.16
CA ALA A 4 7.52 -10.59 5.88
C ALA A 4 6.55 -11.79 5.91
N GLY A 5 5.54 -11.76 5.03
CA GLY A 5 4.53 -12.81 4.91
C GLY A 5 3.35 -12.70 5.88
N ALA A 6 3.24 -11.61 6.65
CA ALA A 6 2.09 -11.38 7.53
C ALA A 6 0.80 -11.10 6.73
N TYR A 7 -0.34 -11.51 7.26
CA TYR A 7 -1.63 -11.09 6.71
C TYR A 7 -1.85 -9.58 6.96
N PRO A 8 -2.62 -8.86 6.11
CA PRO A 8 -2.90 -7.44 6.31
C PRO A 8 -3.52 -7.11 7.67
N SER A 9 -4.28 -8.04 8.26
CA SER A 9 -4.83 -7.90 9.63
C SER A 9 -3.75 -7.99 10.71
N GLU A 10 -2.79 -8.89 10.57
CA GLU A 10 -1.65 -9.02 11.50
C GLU A 10 -0.73 -7.80 11.38
N LEU A 11 -0.50 -7.32 10.15
CA LEU A 11 0.22 -6.07 9.91
C LEU A 11 -0.48 -4.88 10.57
N LEU A 12 -1.81 -4.80 10.48
CA LEU A 12 -2.60 -3.75 11.17
C LEU A 12 -2.38 -3.77 12.69
N GLU A 13 -2.39 -4.95 13.31
CA GLU A 13 -2.21 -5.09 14.76
C GLU A 13 -0.83 -4.60 15.20
N VAL A 14 0.21 -4.95 14.45
CA VAL A 14 1.58 -4.51 14.73
C VAL A 14 1.71 -3.02 14.57
N LEU A 15 1.22 -2.46 13.46
CA LEU A 15 1.30 -1.03 13.22
C LEU A 15 0.55 -0.23 14.29
N LYS A 16 -0.60 -0.74 14.77
CA LYS A 16 -1.31 -0.13 15.91
C LYS A 16 -0.48 -0.19 17.20
N ALA A 17 0.16 -1.32 17.48
CA ALA A 17 1.03 -1.44 18.64
C ALA A 17 2.22 -0.46 18.56
N GLU A 18 2.81 -0.28 17.37
CA GLU A 18 3.88 0.69 17.13
C GLU A 18 3.40 2.13 17.32
N THR A 19 2.18 2.49 16.86
CA THR A 19 1.65 3.84 17.12
C THR A 19 1.56 4.17 18.60
N VAL A 20 1.24 3.19 19.44
CA VAL A 20 1.20 3.36 20.91
C VAL A 20 2.61 3.39 21.50
N ALA A 21 3.48 2.46 21.09
CA ALA A 21 4.83 2.34 21.63
C ALA A 21 5.71 3.55 21.33
N TYR A 22 5.48 4.20 20.18
CA TYR A 22 6.25 5.35 19.71
C TYR A 22 5.49 6.69 19.79
N ASP A 23 4.32 6.73 20.45
CA ASP A 23 3.47 7.92 20.59
C ASP A 23 3.24 8.65 19.26
N LEU A 24 2.96 7.88 18.21
CA LEU A 24 2.73 8.42 16.87
C LEU A 24 1.26 8.86 16.75
N PRO A 25 0.98 10.14 16.42
CA PRO A 25 -0.39 10.66 16.33
C PRO A 25 -1.04 10.25 15.00
N ILE A 26 -1.20 8.94 14.78
CA ILE A 26 -1.67 8.36 13.53
C ILE A 26 -2.78 7.34 13.84
N GLN A 27 -3.89 7.44 13.12
CA GLN A 27 -4.91 6.42 13.03
C GLN A 27 -4.62 5.48 11.85
N ILE A 28 -4.72 4.17 12.10
CA ILE A 28 -4.49 3.13 11.09
C ILE A 28 -5.75 2.30 10.90
N GLY A 29 -6.13 2.10 9.64
CA GLY A 29 -7.29 1.29 9.27
C GLY A 29 -7.00 0.36 8.09
N LEU A 30 -7.62 -0.82 8.10
CA LEU A 30 -7.61 -1.77 6.99
C LEU A 30 -8.95 -1.71 6.26
N GLY A 31 -8.91 -1.69 4.93
CA GLY A 31 -10.10 -1.72 4.09
C GLY A 31 -9.88 -2.50 2.80
N ARG A 32 -10.98 -2.74 2.07
CA ARG A 32 -10.91 -3.26 0.70
C ARG A 32 -10.39 -2.16 -0.22
N PHE A 33 -9.48 -2.53 -1.12
CA PHE A 33 -8.98 -1.58 -2.11
C PHE A 33 -10.12 -1.11 -3.02
N SER A 34 -10.17 0.21 -3.25
CA SER A 34 -10.90 0.82 -4.34
C SER A 34 -10.13 2.03 -4.85
N PHE A 35 -10.13 2.24 -6.16
CA PHE A 35 -9.42 3.37 -6.75
C PHE A 35 -9.88 4.74 -6.21
N PRO A 36 -11.19 5.01 -5.99
CA PRO A 36 -11.62 6.28 -5.39
C PRO A 36 -11.09 6.51 -3.97
N LEU A 37 -11.03 5.46 -3.15
CA LEU A 37 -10.49 5.55 -1.79
C LEU A 37 -8.99 5.84 -1.83
N PHE A 38 -8.24 5.11 -2.66
CA PHE A 38 -6.81 5.34 -2.85
C PHE A 38 -6.52 6.77 -3.35
N LYS A 39 -7.23 7.20 -4.40
CA LYS A 39 -7.14 8.57 -4.94
C LYS A 39 -7.35 9.63 -3.86
N LYS A 40 -8.35 9.45 -3.00
CA LYS A 40 -8.63 10.37 -1.88
C LYS A 40 -7.47 10.49 -0.90
N GLU A 41 -6.74 9.41 -0.63
CA GLU A 41 -5.56 9.45 0.26
C GLU A 41 -4.38 10.15 -0.43
N ILE A 42 -4.10 9.80 -1.70
CA ILE A 42 -3.03 10.43 -2.47
C ILE A 42 -3.27 11.93 -2.68
N ASP A 43 -4.50 12.35 -2.97
CA ASP A 43 -4.88 13.77 -3.12
C ASP A 43 -4.63 14.57 -1.82
N LYS A 44 -4.59 13.89 -0.67
CA LYS A 44 -4.24 14.46 0.63
C LYS A 44 -2.75 14.30 0.98
N SER A 45 -1.93 13.93 0.00
CA SER A 45 -0.50 13.64 0.17
C SER A 45 -0.21 12.55 1.21
N ARG A 46 -1.11 11.56 1.33
CA ARG A 46 -0.95 10.45 2.26
C ARG A 46 -0.67 9.15 1.51
N PRO A 47 0.49 8.51 1.74
CA PRO A 47 0.74 7.19 1.17
C PRO A 47 -0.21 6.16 1.80
N ALA A 48 -0.44 5.07 1.08
CA ALA A 48 -1.21 3.94 1.58
C ALA A 48 -0.45 2.64 1.32
N LEU A 49 -0.53 1.69 2.23
CA LEU A 49 0.00 0.34 2.02
C LEU A 49 -1.05 -0.47 1.24
N LEU A 50 -0.61 -1.14 0.19
CA LEU A 50 -1.46 -1.86 -0.75
C LEU A 50 -1.03 -3.31 -0.86
N SER A 51 -1.98 -4.22 -0.65
CA SER A 51 -1.75 -5.64 -0.82
C SER A 51 -1.93 -6.04 -2.28
N CYS A 52 -0.90 -6.64 -2.87
CA CYS A 52 -0.89 -7.17 -4.21
C CYS A 52 -0.35 -8.60 -4.26
N MET A 53 -0.31 -9.19 -5.45
CA MET A 53 0.34 -10.48 -5.71
C MET A 53 1.49 -10.25 -6.69
N VAL A 54 2.71 -10.58 -6.28
CA VAL A 54 3.83 -10.66 -7.23
C VAL A 54 3.64 -11.91 -8.06
N ARG A 55 3.47 -11.72 -9.37
CA ARG A 55 3.17 -12.81 -10.30
C ARG A 55 4.45 -13.27 -11.00
N VAL A 56 4.73 -14.56 -10.90
CA VAL A 56 5.78 -15.19 -11.71
C VAL A 56 5.18 -15.58 -13.06
N ALA A 57 5.62 -14.91 -14.12
CA ALA A 57 5.18 -15.22 -15.48
C ALA A 57 5.42 -16.71 -15.79
N HIS A 58 4.45 -17.36 -16.42
CA HIS A 58 4.47 -18.78 -16.79
C HIS A 58 4.57 -19.79 -15.63
N LYS A 59 4.65 -19.35 -14.36
CA LYS A 59 4.64 -20.22 -13.16
C LYS A 59 3.78 -19.62 -12.04
N PRO A 60 2.45 -19.50 -12.23
CA PRO A 60 1.58 -18.78 -11.29
C PRO A 60 1.57 -19.37 -9.87
N HIS A 61 1.84 -20.68 -9.72
CA HIS A 61 1.96 -21.35 -8.41
C HIS A 61 3.14 -20.87 -7.56
N LEU A 62 4.11 -20.17 -8.17
CA LEU A 62 5.21 -19.53 -7.45
C LEU A 62 4.93 -18.07 -7.10
N SER A 63 3.72 -17.56 -7.37
CA SER A 63 3.35 -16.18 -7.02
C SER A 63 3.14 -16.04 -5.51
N TRP A 64 3.48 -14.89 -4.94
CA TRP A 64 3.33 -14.63 -3.51
C TRP A 64 2.62 -13.31 -3.22
N PRO A 65 1.92 -13.19 -2.07
CA PRO A 65 1.37 -11.92 -1.59
C PRO A 65 2.49 -10.94 -1.25
N HIS A 66 2.25 -9.66 -1.51
CA HIS A 66 3.22 -8.59 -1.23
C HIS A 66 2.52 -7.29 -0.82
N GLU A 67 3.19 -6.52 0.03
CA GLU A 67 2.74 -5.20 0.47
C GLU A 67 3.64 -4.13 -0.14
N VAL A 68 3.03 -3.15 -0.81
CA VAL A 68 3.75 -2.05 -1.46
C VAL A 68 3.16 -0.70 -1.05
N ALA A 69 3.98 0.35 -1.07
CA ALA A 69 3.50 1.69 -0.81
C ALA A 69 2.91 2.30 -2.10
N GLY A 70 1.61 2.58 -2.10
CA GLY A 70 0.97 3.38 -3.15
C GLY A 70 1.27 4.86 -2.94
N VAL A 71 1.82 5.51 -3.96
CA VAL A 71 2.35 6.89 -3.89
C VAL A 71 1.82 7.84 -4.96
N GLY A 72 1.08 7.31 -5.94
CA GLY A 72 0.53 8.11 -7.03
C GLY A 72 -0.53 7.36 -7.81
N TYR A 73 -1.26 8.07 -8.65
CA TYR A 73 -2.20 7.46 -9.59
C TYR A 73 -2.15 8.15 -10.95
N CYS A 74 -2.55 7.42 -11.98
CA CYS A 74 -2.68 7.92 -13.33
C CYS A 74 -3.88 7.24 -14.01
N GLU A 75 -4.55 7.96 -14.92
CA GLU A 75 -5.62 7.41 -15.75
C GLU A 75 -5.34 7.74 -17.22
N ILE A 76 -5.15 6.71 -18.04
CA ILE A 76 -4.85 6.82 -19.48
C ILE A 76 -5.79 5.87 -20.20
N ASP A 77 -6.56 6.35 -21.17
CA ASP A 77 -7.50 5.54 -21.96
C ASP A 77 -8.44 4.67 -21.10
N ASN A 78 -8.98 5.25 -20.02
CA ASN A 78 -9.80 4.58 -19.00
C ASN A 78 -9.09 3.46 -18.21
N VAL A 79 -7.76 3.33 -18.35
CA VAL A 79 -6.93 2.42 -17.56
C VAL A 79 -6.45 3.15 -16.32
N LYS A 80 -6.89 2.67 -15.15
CA LYS A 80 -6.53 3.20 -13.83
C LYS A 80 -5.27 2.52 -13.33
N LEU A 81 -4.22 3.32 -13.16
CA LEU A 81 -2.89 2.91 -12.73
C LEU A 81 -2.58 3.47 -11.35
N VAL A 82 -1.92 2.66 -10.54
CA VAL A 82 -1.39 3.00 -9.22
C VAL A 82 0.13 3.01 -9.33
N GLY A 83 0.74 4.12 -8.97
CA GLY A 83 2.18 4.25 -8.78
C GLY A 83 2.57 3.63 -7.44
N VAL A 84 3.45 2.63 -7.47
CA VAL A 84 3.91 1.91 -6.27
C VAL A 84 5.41 2.05 -6.06
N MET A 85 5.80 2.18 -4.81
CA MET A 85 7.17 2.02 -4.31
C MET A 85 7.26 0.69 -3.56
N ASP A 86 8.27 -0.08 -3.92
CA ASP A 86 8.50 -1.43 -3.41
C ASP A 86 9.82 -1.45 -2.63
N ASN A 87 9.84 -2.14 -1.49
CA ASN A 87 11.01 -2.25 -0.62
C ASN A 87 12.16 -3.06 -1.25
N PHE A 88 11.95 -3.71 -2.40
CA PHE A 88 13.01 -4.36 -3.18
C PHE A 88 13.92 -3.39 -3.95
N PHE A 89 13.56 -2.10 -4.07
CA PHE A 89 14.33 -1.12 -4.83
C PHE A 89 14.74 0.09 -3.98
N PRO A 90 15.84 0.79 -4.31
CA PRO A 90 16.21 2.04 -3.65
C PRO A 90 15.07 3.06 -3.74
N THR A 91 14.59 3.53 -2.60
CA THR A 91 13.40 4.38 -2.50
C THR A 91 13.61 5.82 -2.96
N ASP A 92 14.87 6.21 -3.22
CA ASP A 92 15.23 7.62 -3.38
C ASP A 92 15.18 8.09 -4.84
N HIS A 93 14.95 7.19 -5.79
CA HIS A 93 14.89 7.49 -7.22
C HIS A 93 13.46 7.40 -7.76
N LYS A 94 12.97 8.46 -8.40
CA LYS A 94 11.62 8.49 -9.00
C LYS A 94 11.38 7.40 -10.05
N GLU A 95 12.45 6.91 -10.67
CA GLU A 95 12.45 5.85 -11.68
C GLU A 95 12.08 4.46 -11.11
N THR A 96 12.10 4.30 -9.78
CA THR A 96 11.69 3.05 -9.12
C THR A 96 10.19 2.94 -8.93
N ILE A 97 9.42 4.01 -9.18
CA ILE A 97 7.96 3.96 -9.18
C ILE A 97 7.48 3.07 -10.33
N ARG A 98 6.74 2.01 -9.99
CA ARG A 98 6.10 1.12 -10.95
C ARG A 98 4.63 1.49 -11.09
N TRP A 99 4.12 1.48 -12.32
CA TRP A 99 2.71 1.75 -12.60
C TRP A 99 1.97 0.43 -12.82
N ILE A 100 1.10 0.08 -11.85
CA ILE A 100 0.39 -1.19 -11.83
C ILE A 100 -1.11 -0.92 -11.99
N ARG A 101 -1.81 -1.73 -12.78
CA ARG A 101 -3.26 -1.61 -12.94
C ARG A 101 -3.97 -1.89 -11.61
N GLN A 102 -5.03 -1.13 -11.35
CA GLN A 102 -5.77 -1.17 -10.08
C GLN A 102 -6.27 -2.57 -9.68
N ASP A 103 -6.49 -3.48 -10.64
CA ASP A 103 -7.02 -4.84 -10.42
C ASP A 103 -6.02 -5.78 -9.76
N ALA A 104 -4.75 -5.37 -9.65
CA ALA A 104 -3.73 -6.09 -8.90
C ALA A 104 -3.92 -6.01 -7.37
N PHE A 105 -4.68 -5.02 -6.87
CA PHE A 105 -4.77 -4.72 -5.44
C PHE A 105 -6.05 -5.26 -4.82
N ARG A 106 -5.95 -5.79 -3.60
CA ARG A 106 -7.07 -6.38 -2.86
C ARG A 106 -7.46 -5.57 -1.62
N SER A 107 -6.47 -5.15 -0.85
CA SER A 107 -6.64 -4.39 0.38
C SER A 107 -5.82 -3.12 0.37
N ILE A 108 -6.23 -2.19 1.22
CA ILE A 108 -5.55 -0.93 1.47
C ILE A 108 -5.48 -0.72 2.98
N LEU A 109 -4.27 -0.46 3.46
CA LEU A 109 -3.97 -0.01 4.81
C LEU A 109 -3.75 1.50 4.75
N ILE A 110 -4.64 2.22 5.42
CA ILE A 110 -4.68 3.68 5.44
C ILE A 110 -4.06 4.16 6.74
N LEU A 111 -3.09 5.07 6.61
CA LEU A 111 -2.45 5.75 7.72
C LEU A 111 -2.85 7.24 7.63
N ARG A 112 -3.56 7.74 8.64
CA ARG A 112 -4.01 9.13 8.70
C ARG A 112 -3.48 9.78 9.98
N PRO A 113 -2.95 11.01 9.93
CA PRO A 113 -2.74 11.77 11.15
C PRO A 113 -4.04 11.86 11.95
N LEU A 114 -3.96 11.80 13.28
CA LEU A 114 -5.07 12.20 14.13
C LEU A 114 -5.37 13.68 13.83
N GLU A 115 -6.65 14.00 13.59
CA GLU A 115 -7.05 15.40 13.49
C GLU A 115 -6.74 16.05 14.85
N LYS A 116 -5.94 17.12 14.84
CA LYS A 116 -5.79 17.94 16.04
C LYS A 116 -7.14 18.64 16.24
N GLU A 117 -7.75 18.43 17.41
CA GLU A 117 -8.85 19.28 17.90
C GLU A 117 -8.42 20.76 17.92
#